data_AF-A0A8X8AWH6-F1
#
_entry.id   AF-A0A8X8AWH6-F1
#
_cell.length_a   1.000
_cell.length_b   1.000
_cell.length_c   1.000
_cell.angle_alpha   90.00
_cell.angle_beta   90.00
_cell.angle_gamma   90.00
#
_symmetry.space_group_name_H-M   'P 1'
#
loop_
_entity.id
_entity.type
_entity.pdbx_description
1 polymer ?
#
loop_
_entity_poly.entity_id
_entity_poly.type
_entity_poly.pdbx_seq_one_letter_code
_entity_poly.pdbx_strand_id
1 'polypeptide(L)' 'MEKVRRSLVYFSCPREDKLIIPPPELVEDGETSRKYPDFTWHQLQRFTQSGYRVDNTTLEKFSSWIASDSSKN' A
#
# COMPACT_ATOMS: atom_id res chain seq x y z
N MET A 1 0.62 -31.01 27.76
CA MET A 1 1.69 -29.97 27.72
C MET A 1 1.32 -29.01 26.61
N GLU A 2 1.02 -27.77 26.96
CA GLU A 2 0.65 -26.72 26.01
C GLU A 2 1.88 -26.30 25.19
N LYS A 3 1.75 -26.18 23.87
CA LYS A 3 2.88 -25.96 22.97
C LYS A 3 3.01 -24.46 22.68
N VAL A 4 4.09 -23.83 23.15
CA VAL A 4 4.32 -22.39 22.95
C VAL A 4 4.69 -22.09 21.49
N ARG A 5 3.94 -21.19 20.85
CA ARG A 5 4.26 -20.70 19.50
C ARG A 5 5.44 -19.72 19.55
N ARG A 6 6.49 -20.00 18.78
CA ARG A 6 7.62 -19.10 18.54
C ARG A 6 7.66 -18.72 17.06
N SER A 7 7.76 -17.44 16.74
CA SER A 7 7.86 -16.96 15.37
C SER A 7 8.80 -15.75 15.29
N LEU A 8 9.57 -15.70 14.22
CA LEU A 8 10.37 -14.55 13.81
C LEU A 8 9.96 -14.19 12.38
N VAL A 9 9.86 -12.90 12.09
CA VAL A 9 9.54 -12.40 10.75
C VAL A 9 10.45 -11.23 10.40
N TYR A 10 10.71 -11.10 9.11
CA TYR A 10 11.44 -9.97 8.52
C TYR A 10 10.65 -9.48 7.30
N PHE A 11 10.47 -8.17 7.19
CA PHE A 11 9.79 -7.55 6.06
C PHE A 11 10.79 -6.70 5.28
N SER A 12 10.95 -7.01 4.00
CA SER A 12 11.77 -6.22 3.09
C SER A 12 10.91 -5.10 2.49
N CYS A 13 10.95 -3.93 3.10
CA CYS A 13 10.18 -2.77 2.66
C CYS A 13 11.01 -1.85 1.74
N PRO A 14 10.36 -1.16 0.77
CA PRO A 14 11.02 -0.10 0.01
C PRO A 14 11.54 1.04 0.89
N ARG A 15 12.43 1.87 0.33
CA ARG A 15 12.77 3.16 0.93
C ARG A 15 11.55 4.09 0.95
N GLU A 16 11.47 4.97 1.92
CA GLU A 16 10.33 5.88 2.12
C GLU A 16 9.98 6.71 0.88
N ASP A 17 11.00 7.20 0.17
CA ASP A 17 10.90 8.04 -1.02
C ASP A 17 10.62 7.25 -2.31
N LYS A 18 10.58 5.91 -2.24
CA LYS A 18 10.31 5.08 -3.41
C LYS A 18 8.89 5.34 -3.92
N LEU A 19 8.79 5.78 -5.18
CA LEU A 19 7.54 5.82 -5.91
C LEU A 19 7.10 4.39 -6.29
N ILE A 20 5.87 4.05 -5.95
CA ILE A 20 5.19 2.80 -6.23
C ILE A 20 4.26 3.02 -7.41
N ILE A 21 4.64 2.46 -8.56
CA ILE A 21 3.89 2.51 -9.82
C ILE A 21 3.76 1.08 -10.36
N PRO A 22 2.68 0.75 -11.09
CA PRO A 22 2.59 -0.54 -11.75
C PRO A 22 3.68 -0.67 -12.83
N PRO A 23 4.32 -1.84 -12.96
CA PRO A 23 5.15 -2.14 -14.12
C PRO A 23 4.34 -1.94 -15.43
N PRO A 24 4.93 -1.32 -16.47
CA PRO A 24 4.23 -1.01 -17.72
C PRO A 24 3.57 -2.23 -18.36
N GLU A 25 4.25 -3.38 -18.32
CA GLU A 25 3.77 -4.66 -18.86
C GLU A 25 2.44 -5.13 -18.24
N LEU A 26 2.06 -4.65 -17.05
CA LEU A 26 0.79 -5.01 -16.41
C LEU A 26 -0.39 -4.13 -16.85
N VAL A 27 -0.12 -3.04 -17.56
CA VAL A 27 -1.12 -2.03 -17.97
C VAL A 27 -1.22 -1.93 -19.49
N GLU A 28 -0.11 -2.14 -20.21
CA GLU A 28 0.00 -1.96 -21.66
C GLU A 28 -0.70 -3.04 -22.48
N ASP A 29 -0.89 -4.25 -21.94
CA ASP A 29 -1.55 -5.38 -22.62
C ASP A 29 -3.07 -5.18 -22.85
N GLY A 30 -3.62 -4.02 -22.44
CA GLY A 30 -5.00 -3.60 -22.75
C GLY A 30 -6.11 -4.36 -22.04
N GLU A 31 -5.83 -5.55 -21.50
CA GLU A 31 -6.77 -6.34 -20.70
C GLU A 31 -7.00 -5.76 -19.29
N THR A 32 -6.07 -4.95 -18.79
CA THR A 32 -6.11 -4.46 -17.40
C THR A 32 -6.00 -2.94 -17.31
N SER A 33 -7.10 -2.31 -16.89
CA SER A 33 -7.07 -0.89 -16.52
C SER A 33 -6.38 -0.68 -15.17
N ARG A 34 -5.70 0.45 -15.04
CA ARG A 34 -5.02 0.89 -13.82
C ARG A 34 -6.01 0.99 -12.65
N LYS A 35 -5.75 0.22 -11.59
CA LYS A 35 -6.65 0.13 -10.41
C LYS A 35 -6.36 1.13 -9.29
N TYR A 36 -5.10 1.51 -9.11
CA TYR A 36 -4.65 2.33 -7.97
C TYR A 36 -3.78 3.51 -8.44
N PRO A 37 -3.78 4.65 -7.73
CA PRO A 37 -2.96 5.81 -8.07
C PRO A 37 -1.47 5.54 -7.83
N ASP A 38 -0.60 6.42 -8.32
CA ASP A 38 0.82 6.41 -7.96
C ASP A 38 0.97 6.97 -6.54
N PHE A 39 1.86 6.39 -5.74
CA PHE A 39 2.11 6.87 -4.38
C PHE A 39 3.53 6.54 -3.93
N THR A 40 4.02 7.26 -2.92
CA THR A 40 5.29 6.95 -2.25
C THR A 40 5.08 5.90 -1.17
N TRP A 41 6.10 5.06 -0.92
CA TRP A 41 6.04 4.09 0.17
C TRP A 41 5.71 4.75 1.53
N HIS A 42 6.25 5.95 1.78
CA HIS A 42 5.95 6.74 2.96
C HIS A 42 4.45 7.02 3.13
N GLN A 43 3.71 7.34 2.07
CA GLN A 43 2.27 7.61 2.15
C GLN A 43 1.49 6.37 2.62
N LEU A 44 1.81 5.19 2.09
CA LEU A 44 1.16 3.95 2.49
C LEU A 44 1.55 3.55 3.93
N GLN A 45 2.83 3.70 4.28
CA GLN A 45 3.31 3.46 5.63
C GLN A 45 2.61 4.37 6.63
N ARG A 46 2.49 5.67 6.33
CA ARG A 46 1.78 6.62 7.19
C ARG A 46 0.35 6.20 7.40
N PHE A 47 -0.40 5.92 6.32
CA PHE A 47 -1.79 5.51 6.40
C PHE A 47 -1.99 4.28 7.29
N THR A 48 -1.16 3.24 7.11
CA THR A 48 -1.28 1.97 7.84
C THR A 48 -0.78 2.03 9.29
N GLN A 49 0.06 3.01 9.64
CA GLN A 49 0.62 3.15 10.99
C GLN A 49 -0.04 4.25 11.83
N SER A 50 -0.78 5.20 11.22
CA SER A 50 -1.33 6.37 11.92
C SER A 50 -2.81 6.27 12.31
N GLY A 51 -3.43 5.09 12.26
CA GLY A 51 -4.81 4.90 12.71
C GLY A 51 -5.69 3.97 11.87
N TYR A 52 -5.16 3.36 10.80
CA TYR A 52 -5.89 2.36 10.02
C TYR A 52 -5.42 0.94 10.35
N ARG A 53 -6.34 0.07 10.77
CA ARG A 53 -6.05 -1.36 10.92
C ARG A 53 -6.01 -2.01 9.53
N VAL A 54 -4.86 -2.54 9.15
CA VAL A 54 -4.68 -3.23 7.86
C VAL A 54 -5.63 -4.43 7.70
N ASP A 55 -6.31 -4.48 6.56
CA ASP A 55 -7.22 -5.53 6.13
C ASP A 55 -7.25 -5.64 4.59
N ASN A 56 -8.13 -6.48 4.06
CA ASN A 56 -8.29 -6.68 2.61
C ASN A 56 -8.79 -5.44 1.85
N THR A 57 -9.27 -4.40 2.54
CA THR A 57 -9.76 -3.14 1.94
C THR A 57 -8.73 -1.99 2.05
N THR A 58 -7.53 -2.27 2.57
CA THR A 58 -6.49 -1.26 2.82
C THR A 58 -6.18 -0.41 1.60
N LEU A 59 -5.93 -1.01 0.43
CA LEU A 59 -5.55 -0.28 -0.78
C LEU A 59 -6.68 0.59 -1.34
N GLU A 60 -7.93 0.12 -1.25
CA GLU A 60 -9.10 0.88 -1.70
C GLU A 60 -9.30 2.12 -0.83
N LYS A 61 -9.29 1.96 0.50
CA LYS A 61 -9.45 3.08 1.43
C LYS A 61 -8.27 4.04 1.39
N PHE A 62 -7.05 3.52 1.22
CA PHE A 62 -5.86 4.33 1.01
C PHE A 62 -5.97 5.18 -0.26
N SER A 63 -6.45 4.59 -1.37
CA SER A 63 -6.65 5.30 -2.63
C SER A 63 -7.70 6.40 -2.52
N SER A 64 -8.78 6.17 -1.77
CA SER A 64 -9.77 7.22 -1.48
C SER A 64 -9.18 8.33 -0.58
N TRP A 65 -8.36 7.95 0.40
CA TRP A 65 -7.70 8.90 1.31
C TRP A 65 -6.73 9.82 0.57
N ILE A 66 -5.84 9.27 -0.28
CA ILE A 66 -4.85 10.06 -1.03
C ILE A 66 -5.52 11.03 -2.03
N ALA A 67 -6.63 10.60 -2.65
CA ALA A 67 -7.42 11.45 -3.53
C ALA A 67 -8.08 12.63 -2.76
N SER A 68 -8.55 12.38 -1.53
CA SER A 68 -9.13 13.42 -0.67
C SER A 68 -8.11 14.37 -0.03
N ASP A 69 -6.86 13.93 0.13
CA ASP A 69 -5.78 14.78 0.66
C ASP A 69 -5.24 15.72 -0.42
N SER A 70 -5.23 15.25 -1.67
CA SER A 70 -4.87 16.04 -2.85
C SER A 70 -5.85 17.17 -3.15
N SER A 71 -7.10 17.09 -2.69
CA SER A 71 -8.11 18.14 -2.85
C SER A 71 -8.15 19.18 -1.71
N LYS A 72 -7.29 19.02 -0.70
CA LYS A 72 -7.15 19.98 0.42
C LYS A 72 -6.02 20.99 0.21
N ASN A 73 -5.34 20.92 -0.92
CA ASN A 73 -4.31 21.87 -1.35
C ASN A 73 -4.81 22.76 -2.49
#